data_AF-A0A151L1M3-F1
#
_entry.id   AF-A0A151L1M3-F1
#
_cell.length_a   1.000
_cell.length_b   1.000
_cell.length_c   1.000
_cell.angle_alpha   90.00
_cell.angle_beta   90.00
_cell.angle_gamma   90.00
#
_symmetry.space_group_name_H-M   'P 1'
#
loop_
_entity.id
_entity.type
_entity.pdbx_description
1 polymer ?
#
loop_
_entity_poly.entity_id
_entity_poly.type
_entity_poly.pdbx_seq_one_letter_code
_entity_poly.pdbx_strand_id
1 'polypeptide(L)'
;MTRFFRSLKSQVAAYRRRSARLNGKPYRETTIRYVWAKECDTSSSSHYHVVLIFDRNIFRSLGDFGEYQQSLANRIRNAWKRSVEAMYSGKEKPAIHFSKQGQYHLLRNSEEFDEVFQSVFYRLSYLAKRRTKHFGKRMNNFDHSRK
;
A
#
# COMPACT_ATOMS: atom_id res chain seq x y z
N MET A 1 9.93 -3.03 -4.82
CA MET A 1 8.71 -2.18 -4.85
C MET A 1 7.96 -2.19 -6.18
N THR A 2 8.61 -2.03 -7.34
CA THR A 2 7.90 -2.04 -8.65
C THR A 2 7.03 -3.28 -8.88
N ARG A 3 7.57 -4.48 -8.58
CA ARG A 3 6.81 -5.75 -8.66
C ARG A 3 5.59 -5.76 -7.73
N PHE A 4 5.73 -5.22 -6.53
CA PHE A 4 4.65 -5.13 -5.54
C PHE A 4 3.52 -4.26 -6.06
N PHE A 5 3.79 -3.01 -6.48
CA PHE A 5 2.75 -2.14 -6.99
C PHE A 5 2.14 -2.66 -8.28
N ARG A 6 2.92 -3.29 -9.17
CA ARG A 6 2.39 -3.94 -10.38
C ARG A 6 1.43 -5.08 -10.04
N SER A 7 1.78 -5.93 -9.07
CA SER A 7 0.93 -7.01 -8.60
C SER A 7 -0.32 -6.50 -7.87
N LEU A 8 -0.20 -5.46 -7.05
CA LEU A 8 -1.35 -4.88 -6.37
C LEU A 8 -2.33 -4.25 -7.37
N LYS A 9 -1.82 -3.46 -8.32
CA LYS A 9 -2.63 -2.87 -9.40
C LYS A 9 -3.35 -3.93 -10.22
N SER A 10 -2.68 -5.02 -10.59
CA SER A 10 -3.32 -6.10 -11.36
C SER A 10 -4.42 -6.82 -10.56
N GLN A 11 -4.20 -7.08 -9.28
CA GLN A 11 -5.20 -7.70 -8.41
C GLN A 11 -6.42 -6.81 -8.18
N VAL A 12 -6.23 -5.49 -8.03
CA VAL A 12 -7.34 -4.53 -7.92
C VAL A 12 -8.09 -4.40 -9.25
N ALA A 13 -7.39 -4.33 -10.38
CA ALA A 13 -8.03 -4.30 -11.70
C ALA A 13 -8.88 -5.56 -11.95
N ALA A 14 -8.36 -6.76 -11.62
CA ALA A 14 -9.11 -8.00 -11.74
C ALA A 14 -10.39 -8.01 -10.88
N TYR A 15 -10.30 -7.51 -9.64
CA TYR A 15 -11.47 -7.33 -8.78
C TYR A 15 -12.50 -6.38 -9.37
N ARG A 16 -12.06 -5.24 -9.87
CA ARG A 16 -12.94 -4.24 -10.50
C ARG A 16 -13.61 -4.78 -11.75
N ARG A 17 -12.90 -5.54 -12.60
CA ARG A 17 -13.49 -6.23 -13.76
C ARG A 17 -14.54 -7.25 -13.34
N ARG A 18 -14.26 -8.07 -12.31
CA ARG A 18 -15.23 -9.04 -11.78
C ARG A 18 -16.47 -8.35 -11.23
N SER A 19 -16.30 -7.29 -10.44
CA SER A 19 -17.41 -6.50 -9.88
C SER A 19 -18.24 -5.82 -10.96
N ALA A 20 -17.61 -5.26 -11.99
CA ALA A 20 -18.29 -4.69 -13.16
C ALA A 20 -19.18 -5.73 -13.86
N ARG A 21 -18.62 -6.91 -14.16
CA ARG A 21 -19.33 -8.03 -14.81
C ARG A 21 -20.52 -8.51 -13.97
N LEU A 22 -20.34 -8.72 -12.67
CA LEU A 22 -21.40 -9.25 -11.80
C LEU A 22 -22.54 -8.25 -11.55
N ASN A 23 -22.24 -6.95 -11.58
CA ASN A 23 -23.23 -5.90 -11.31
C ASN A 23 -23.81 -5.27 -12.59
N GLY A 24 -23.46 -5.77 -13.78
CA GLY A 24 -23.90 -5.17 -15.05
C GLY A 24 -23.43 -3.72 -15.25
N LYS A 25 -22.33 -3.30 -14.60
CA LYS A 25 -21.80 -1.93 -14.67
C LYS A 25 -20.56 -1.88 -15.54
N PRO A 26 -20.28 -0.77 -16.24
CA PRO A 26 -19.04 -0.63 -16.99
C PRO A 26 -17.83 -0.68 -16.07
N TYR A 27 -16.75 -1.33 -16.53
CA TYR A 27 -15.47 -1.31 -15.83
C TYR A 27 -14.93 0.12 -15.76
N ARG A 28 -14.51 0.54 -14.57
CA ARG A 28 -13.81 1.80 -14.35
C ARG A 28 -12.44 1.52 -13.75
N GLU A 29 -11.41 2.01 -14.43
CA GLU A 29 -10.05 1.93 -13.93
C GLU A 29 -9.92 2.65 -12.60
N THR A 30 -9.13 2.07 -11.70
CA THR A 30 -8.90 2.60 -10.35
C THR A 30 -7.48 3.07 -10.24
N THR A 31 -7.30 4.36 -10.01
CA THR A 31 -5.99 4.91 -9.74
C THR A 31 -5.58 4.58 -8.31
N ILE A 32 -4.52 3.81 -8.15
CA ILE A 32 -3.89 3.56 -6.85
C ILE A 32 -2.71 4.52 -6.72
N ARG A 33 -2.80 5.45 -5.78
CA ARG A 33 -1.71 6.37 -5.44
C ARG A 33 -0.91 5.78 -4.28
N TYR A 34 0.39 6.02 -4.27
CA TYR A 34 1.26 5.48 -3.24
C TYR A 34 2.49 6.35 -3.00
N VAL A 35 3.04 6.22 -1.81
CA VAL A 35 4.38 6.70 -1.42
C VAL A 35 5.05 5.55 -0.68
N TRP A 36 6.36 5.36 -0.87
CA TRP A 36 7.11 4.41 -0.05
C TRP A 36 8.48 4.92 0.29
N ALA A 37 9.01 4.44 1.42
CA ALA A 37 10.37 4.68 1.84
C ALA A 37 11.02 3.36 2.28
N LYS A 38 12.27 3.15 1.89
CA LYS A 38 13.10 2.04 2.34
C LYS A 38 13.89 2.48 3.56
N GLU A 39 13.99 1.57 4.53
CA GLU A 39 14.82 1.65 5.72
C GLU A 39 15.68 0.39 5.77
N CYS A 40 16.95 0.54 6.14
CA CYS A 40 17.67 -0.57 6.73
C CYS A 40 18.24 -0.04 8.04
N ASP A 41 17.91 -0.73 9.12
CA ASP A 41 18.43 -0.43 10.44
C ASP A 41 19.59 -1.41 10.71
N THR A 42 19.57 -2.15 11.82
CA THR A 42 20.57 -3.17 12.15
C THR A 42 20.37 -4.51 11.42
N SER A 43 19.20 -4.74 10.83
CA SER A 43 18.91 -5.96 10.08
C SER A 43 19.51 -5.95 8.68
N SER A 44 20.02 -7.09 8.22
CA SER A 44 20.44 -7.30 6.82
C SER A 44 19.28 -7.13 5.82
N SER A 45 18.04 -7.38 6.26
CA SER A 45 16.84 -7.24 5.44
C SER A 45 16.38 -5.79 5.32
N SER A 46 16.01 -5.40 4.09
CA SER A 46 15.44 -4.09 3.81
C SER A 46 13.98 -4.02 4.26
N HIS A 47 13.64 -3.01 5.05
CA HIS A 47 12.26 -2.72 5.47
C HIS A 47 11.68 -1.63 4.57
N TYR A 48 10.43 -1.80 4.11
CA TYR A 48 9.72 -0.81 3.32
C TYR A 48 8.48 -0.32 4.07
N HIS A 49 8.41 1.00 4.31
CA HIS A 49 7.19 1.65 4.75
C HIS A 49 6.42 2.13 3.54
N VAL A 50 5.13 1.82 3.47
CA VAL A 50 4.30 2.09 2.29
C VAL A 50 3.00 2.74 2.71
N VAL A 51 2.64 3.81 2.00
CA VAL A 51 1.36 4.49 2.08
C VAL A 51 0.61 4.18 0.81
N LEU A 52 -0.63 3.73 0.95
CA LEU A 52 -1.52 3.45 -0.16
C LEU A 52 -2.75 4.35 -0.04
N ILE A 53 -3.10 5.02 -1.12
CA ILE A 53 -4.25 5.92 -1.21
C ILE A 53 -5.17 5.36 -2.29
N PHE A 54 -6.41 5.11 -1.90
CA PHE A 54 -7.44 4.50 -2.73
C PHE A 54 -8.68 5.40 -2.80
N ASP A 55 -9.49 5.20 -3.82
CA ASP A 55 -10.87 5.68 -3.81
C ASP A 55 -11.67 4.92 -2.74
N ARG A 56 -12.21 5.69 -1.78
CA ARG A 56 -13.02 5.17 -0.67
C ARG A 56 -14.26 4.42 -1.15
N ASN A 57 -14.84 4.80 -2.29
CA ASN A 57 -16.01 4.12 -2.85
C ASN A 57 -15.71 2.70 -3.33
N ILE A 58 -14.42 2.38 -3.50
CA ILE A 58 -13.96 1.05 -3.90
C ILE A 58 -13.49 0.27 -2.69
N PHE A 59 -12.67 0.89 -1.84
CA PHE A 59 -12.19 0.29 -0.61
C PHE A 59 -12.43 1.24 0.57
N ARG A 60 -13.44 0.91 1.39
CA ARG A 60 -13.75 1.66 2.61
C ARG A 60 -12.83 1.29 3.77
N SER A 61 -12.23 0.11 3.78
CA SER A 61 -11.27 -0.31 4.80
C SER A 61 -10.36 -1.39 4.22
N LEU A 62 -9.38 -1.83 5.02
CA LEU A 62 -8.58 -3.02 4.75
C LEU A 62 -9.46 -4.28 4.61
N GLY A 63 -10.66 -4.27 5.19
CA GLY A 63 -11.54 -5.44 5.30
C GLY A 63 -11.02 -6.45 6.31
N ASP A 64 -11.65 -7.61 6.34
CA ASP A 64 -11.24 -8.73 7.20
C ASP A 64 -9.90 -9.34 6.73
N PHE A 65 -9.14 -9.85 7.69
CA PHE A 65 -7.87 -10.49 7.48
C PHE A 65 -7.96 -12.02 7.29
N GLY A 66 -9.16 -12.61 7.42
CA GLY A 66 -9.39 -14.04 7.18
C GLY A 66 -9.00 -14.49 5.76
N GLU A 67 -8.43 -15.70 5.63
CA GLU A 67 -7.79 -16.18 4.40
C GLU A 67 -8.73 -16.33 3.19
N TYR A 68 -10.02 -16.58 3.45
CA TYR A 68 -11.02 -16.82 2.40
C TYR A 68 -11.68 -15.53 1.88
N GLN A 69 -11.47 -14.39 2.53
CA GLN A 69 -12.07 -13.11 2.16
C GLN A 69 -11.19 -12.38 1.11
N GLN A 70 -11.79 -11.91 0.01
CA GLN A 70 -11.06 -11.15 -1.02
C GLN A 70 -10.87 -9.66 -0.64
N SER A 71 -10.46 -9.40 0.60
CA SER A 71 -10.29 -8.07 1.19
C SER A 71 -9.13 -7.28 0.58
N LEU A 72 -9.08 -5.97 0.85
CA LEU A 72 -7.95 -5.14 0.44
C LEU A 72 -6.67 -5.61 1.14
N ALA A 73 -6.74 -5.98 2.42
CA ALA A 73 -5.60 -6.52 3.15
C ALA A 73 -5.00 -7.73 2.45
N ASN A 74 -5.82 -8.72 2.08
CA ASN A 74 -5.33 -9.92 1.42
C ASN A 74 -4.76 -9.64 0.04
N ARG A 75 -5.29 -8.66 -0.71
CA ARG A 75 -4.68 -8.20 -1.96
C ARG A 75 -3.29 -7.61 -1.74
N ILE A 76 -3.12 -6.81 -0.69
CA ILE A 76 -1.82 -6.25 -0.32
C ILE A 76 -0.86 -7.37 0.10
N ARG A 77 -1.29 -8.30 0.97
CA ARG A 77 -0.48 -9.46 1.40
C ARG A 77 -0.03 -10.30 0.21
N ASN A 78 -0.97 -10.67 -0.68
CA ASN A 78 -0.69 -11.47 -1.86
C ASN A 78 0.24 -10.74 -2.84
N ALA A 79 0.05 -9.44 -3.03
CA ALA A 79 0.95 -8.65 -3.86
C ALA A 79 2.38 -8.61 -3.29
N TRP A 80 2.52 -8.52 -1.97
CA TRP A 80 3.81 -8.55 -1.30
C TRP A 80 4.45 -9.93 -1.39
N LYS A 81 3.72 -10.99 -1.03
CA LYS A 81 4.15 -12.39 -1.15
C LYS A 81 4.72 -12.70 -2.53
N ARG A 82 3.96 -12.44 -3.60
CA ARG A 82 4.41 -12.66 -4.99
C ARG A 82 5.67 -11.87 -5.36
N SER A 83 5.89 -10.72 -4.73
CA SER A 83 7.05 -9.88 -4.99
C SER A 83 8.31 -10.39 -4.32
N VAL A 84 8.17 -10.88 -3.08
CA VAL A 84 9.26 -11.50 -2.31
C VAL A 84 9.64 -12.85 -2.94
N GLU A 85 8.66 -13.70 -3.23
CA GLU A 85 8.89 -15.00 -3.89
C GLU A 85 9.66 -14.85 -5.19
N ALA A 86 9.26 -13.89 -6.03
CA ALA A 86 9.93 -13.64 -7.31
C ALA A 86 11.33 -13.00 -7.18
N MET A 87 11.65 -12.37 -6.05
CA MET A 87 12.95 -11.72 -5.83
C MET A 87 13.96 -12.66 -5.18
N TYR A 88 13.49 -13.54 -4.30
CA TYR A 88 14.33 -14.41 -3.47
C TYR A 88 14.13 -15.90 -3.78
N SER A 89 13.50 -16.23 -4.91
CA SER A 89 13.21 -17.60 -5.33
C SER A 89 12.53 -18.43 -4.23
N GLY A 90 11.60 -17.81 -3.49
CA GLY A 90 10.88 -18.45 -2.38
C GLY A 90 11.68 -18.70 -1.10
N LYS A 91 12.95 -18.29 -1.03
CA LYS A 91 13.82 -18.52 0.15
C LYS A 91 13.52 -17.60 1.34
N GLU A 92 12.87 -16.47 1.08
CA GLU A 92 12.51 -15.48 2.11
C GLU A 92 11.03 -15.55 2.47
N LYS A 93 10.73 -15.46 3.77
CA LYS A 93 9.35 -15.41 4.25
C LYS A 93 8.79 -13.98 4.09
N PRO A 94 7.73 -13.77 3.29
CA PRO A 94 7.14 -12.44 3.14
C PRO A 94 6.43 -12.02 4.44
N ALA A 95 6.94 -10.96 5.07
CA ALA A 95 6.30 -10.35 6.23
C ALA A 95 5.68 -9.00 5.86
N ILE A 96 4.46 -8.73 6.34
CA ILE A 96 3.81 -7.43 6.19
C ILE A 96 3.12 -7.06 7.50
N HIS A 97 3.30 -5.82 7.92
CA HIS A 97 2.68 -5.27 9.10
C HIS A 97 1.74 -4.12 8.70
N PHE A 98 0.47 -4.22 9.08
CA PHE A 98 -0.47 -3.11 8.98
C PHE A 98 -0.41 -2.30 10.26
N SER A 99 -0.07 -1.03 10.15
CA SER A 99 0.12 -0.17 11.32
C SER A 99 -1.18 -0.02 12.11
N LYS A 100 -1.09 -0.07 13.45
CA LYS A 100 -2.24 0.17 14.36
C LYS A 100 -2.87 1.53 14.05
N GLN A 101 -4.20 1.58 13.94
CA GLN A 101 -4.93 2.80 13.53
C GLN A 101 -4.44 3.38 12.18
N GLY A 102 -3.86 2.57 11.29
CA GLY A 102 -3.24 2.95 10.02
C GLY A 102 -4.19 3.38 8.90
N GLN A 103 -5.48 3.51 9.17
CA GLN A 103 -6.51 3.77 8.18
C GLN A 103 -7.13 5.15 8.42
N TYR A 104 -7.24 5.93 7.36
CA TYR A 104 -7.76 7.30 7.40
C TYR A 104 -8.75 7.51 6.26
N HIS A 105 -9.70 8.41 6.48
CA HIS A 105 -10.66 8.84 5.46
C HIS A 105 -10.55 10.35 5.27
N LEU A 106 -9.95 10.75 4.15
CA LEU A 106 -9.90 12.16 3.75
C LEU A 106 -11.15 12.48 2.93
N LEU A 107 -12.12 13.11 3.56
CA LEU A 107 -13.38 13.52 2.94
C LEU A 107 -13.37 15.05 2.76
N ARG A 108 -13.21 15.53 1.53
CA ARG A 108 -13.00 16.96 1.22
C ARG A 108 -14.04 17.91 1.84
N ASN A 109 -15.28 17.45 2.00
CA ASN A 109 -16.41 18.28 2.44
C ASN A 109 -16.84 17.95 3.88
N SER A 110 -16.00 17.28 4.67
CA SER A 110 -16.27 16.98 6.09
C SER A 110 -15.70 18.10 6.95
N GLU A 111 -16.40 18.43 8.04
CA GLU A 111 -15.97 19.46 9.00
C GLU A 111 -14.66 19.06 9.69
N GLU A 112 -14.41 17.75 9.82
CA GLU A 112 -13.22 17.15 10.41
C GLU A 112 -12.05 17.03 9.42
N PHE A 113 -12.19 17.49 8.17
CA PHE A 113 -11.18 17.27 7.13
C PHE A 113 -9.79 17.75 7.55
N ASP A 114 -9.68 18.95 8.10
CA ASP A 114 -8.40 19.54 8.47
C ASP A 114 -7.72 18.78 9.61
N GLU A 115 -8.47 18.35 10.63
CA GLU A 115 -7.95 17.55 11.74
C GLU A 115 -7.45 16.18 11.25
N VAL A 116 -8.23 15.51 10.41
CA VAL A 116 -7.83 14.21 9.83
C VAL A 116 -6.63 14.39 8.91
N PHE A 117 -6.60 15.46 8.11
CA PHE A 117 -5.48 15.77 7.23
C PHE A 117 -4.19 16.00 8.02
N GLN A 118 -4.23 16.80 9.09
CA GLN A 118 -3.09 17.03 9.98
C GLN A 118 -2.61 15.71 10.60
N SER A 119 -3.53 14.87 11.06
CA SER A 119 -3.21 13.54 11.61
C SER A 119 -2.53 12.63 10.59
N VAL A 120 -3.02 12.62 9.35
CA VAL A 120 -2.38 11.89 8.24
C VAL A 120 -1.00 12.46 7.97
N PHE A 121 -0.87 13.78 7.82
CA PHE A 121 0.39 14.44 7.51
C PHE A 121 1.45 14.17 8.58
N TYR A 122 1.10 14.33 9.86
CA TYR A 122 1.97 14.01 10.98
C TYR A 122 2.45 12.56 10.92
N ARG A 123 1.56 11.61 10.64
CA ARG A 123 1.95 10.21 10.53
C ARG A 123 2.85 9.93 9.32
N LEU A 124 2.57 10.55 8.19
CA LEU A 124 3.37 10.39 6.97
C LEU A 124 4.77 11.00 7.12
N SER A 125 4.95 11.98 8.02
CA SER A 125 6.26 12.52 8.36
C SER A 125 7.25 11.45 8.84
N TYR A 126 6.76 10.32 9.37
CA TYR A 126 7.59 9.18 9.74
C TYR A 126 8.43 8.65 8.57
N LEU A 127 7.92 8.73 7.32
CA LEU A 127 8.69 8.30 6.14
C LEU A 127 9.98 9.12 5.94
N ALA A 128 10.02 10.34 6.46
CA ALA A 128 11.17 11.24 6.42
C ALA A 128 12.12 11.09 7.63
N LYS A 129 11.80 10.20 8.59
CA LYS A 129 12.67 9.93 9.74
C LYS A 129 14.07 9.54 9.28
N ARG A 130 15.08 10.32 9.69
CA ARG A 130 16.47 10.16 9.24
C ARG A 130 17.17 8.92 9.81
N ARG A 131 16.87 8.55 11.06
CA ARG A 131 17.68 7.62 11.88
C ARG A 131 17.93 6.24 11.25
N THR A 132 17.01 5.74 10.42
CA THR A 132 17.06 4.39 9.83
C THR A 132 17.20 4.41 8.30
N LYS A 133 17.59 5.57 7.74
CA LYS A 133 17.79 5.74 6.29
C LYS A 133 19.29 5.67 5.98
N HIS A 134 19.67 4.80 5.06
CA HIS A 134 21.02 4.82 4.51
C HIS A 134 21.14 5.88 3.41
N PHE A 135 22.09 6.80 3.57
CA PHE A 135 22.46 7.79 2.57
C PHE A 135 23.76 7.37 1.86
N GLY A 136 24.06 7.95 0.70
CA GLY A 136 25.38 7.84 0.05
C GLY A 136 25.62 6.64 -0.87
N LYS A 137 24.69 5.68 -1.02
CA LYS A 137 24.87 4.50 -1.90
C LYS A 137 24.23 4.60 -3.30
N ARG A 138 23.79 5.79 -3.75
CA ARG A 138 23.03 5.99 -5.02
C ARG A 138 21.82 5.04 -5.18
N MET A 139 21.23 4.60 -4.07
CA MET A 139 20.07 3.71 -4.07
C MET A 139 18.77 4.53 -3.97
N ASN A 140 17.75 4.15 -4.74
CA ASN A 140 16.41 4.72 -4.61
C ASN A 140 15.77 4.23 -3.30
N ASN A 141 15.77 5.09 -2.29
CA ASN A 141 15.22 4.78 -0.96
C ASN A 141 13.86 5.42 -0.70
N PHE A 142 13.33 6.17 -1.67
CA PHE A 142 12.04 6.84 -1.59
C PHE A 142 11.47 6.99 -3.00
N ASP A 143 10.18 6.73 -3.18
CA ASP A 143 9.50 6.99 -4.45
C ASP A 143 7.98 7.07 -4.24
N HIS A 144 7.26 7.54 -5.25
CA HIS A 144 5.82 7.75 -5.22
C HIS A 144 5.17 7.53 -6.58
N SER A 145 3.85 7.32 -6.60
CA SER A 145 3.10 7.25 -7.85
C SER A 145 3.07 8.62 -8.54
N ARG A 146 3.49 8.68 -9.81
CA ARG A 146 3.41 9.89 -10.66
C ARG A 146 2.00 10.09 -11.20
N LYS A 147 1.60 11.36 -11.43
CA LYS A 147 0.27 11.72 -11.92
C LYS A 147 -0.02 11.12 -13.28
#